data_AF-A0A7W1HCP8-F1
#
_entry.id   AF-A0A7W1HCP8-F1
#
_cell.length_a   1.000
_cell.length_b   1.000
_cell.length_c   1.000
_cell.angle_alpha   90.00
_cell.angle_beta   90.00
_cell.angle_gamma   90.00
#
_symmetry.space_group_name_H-M   'P 1'
#
loop_
_entity.id
_entity.type
_entity.pdbx_description
1 polymer ?
#
loop_
_entity_poly.entity_id
_entity_poly.type
_entity_poly.pdbx_seq_one_letter_code
_entity_poly.pdbx_strand_id
1 'polypeptide(L)'
;MKRVRERNSHLLILLSGMVAGVPRQGGVAWIVLQYALGLKRMGHEVVLVEPVTKSDLRPAGAPLAASENAVCFRRIVRRFGLKDSAALLLSGTRETVGRPYEWLRKAARESDLLVNIGGGLADEALLAPVPVRLYLDLDPGFTQLWHAVEGIDMRFAGHTHYATVGLTVGEPGCPVPTCGVDWIPTRQPVVLSEWPFAGAIERDALTTVANWRGYGSVEANGVFY
;
A
#
# COMPACT_ATOMS: atom_id res chain seq x y z
N MET A 1 17.39 -13.87 31.37
CA MET A 1 17.21 -14.77 30.21
C MET A 1 16.04 -14.25 29.36
N LYS A 2 16.32 -13.61 28.21
CA LYS A 2 15.26 -13.23 27.26
C LYS A 2 14.82 -14.51 26.52
N ARG A 3 13.57 -14.93 26.71
CA ARG A 3 12.95 -15.97 25.87
C ARG A 3 12.95 -15.44 24.43
N VAL A 4 13.76 -16.05 23.57
CA VAL A 4 13.61 -15.93 22.12
C VAL A 4 12.25 -16.55 21.81
N ARG A 5 11.25 -15.74 21.46
CA ARG A 5 9.99 -16.26 20.89
C ARG A 5 10.38 -17.07 19.66
N GLU A 6 9.92 -18.31 19.57
CA GLU A 6 9.95 -19.07 18.32
C GLU A 6 9.38 -18.17 17.21
N ARG A 7 10.11 -18.02 16.09
CA ARG A 7 9.60 -17.26 14.94
C ARG A 7 8.35 -18.00 14.45
N ASN A 8 7.20 -17.35 14.55
CA ASN A 8 5.99 -17.85 13.95
C ASN A 8 6.24 -17.94 12.43
N SER A 9 6.30 -19.15 11.89
CA SER A 9 6.61 -19.38 10.47
C SER A 9 5.45 -19.02 9.55
N HIS A 10 4.26 -18.82 10.12
CA HIS A 10 3.03 -18.45 9.44
C HIS A 10 2.38 -17.27 10.17
N LEU A 11 2.10 -16.18 9.44
CA LEU A 11 1.52 -14.95 9.98
C LEU A 11 0.22 -14.67 9.25
N LEU A 12 -0.74 -14.05 9.94
CA LEU A 12 -1.87 -13.38 9.31
C LEU A 12 -1.52 -11.90 9.13
N ILE A 13 -1.46 -11.47 7.86
CA ILE A 13 -1.03 -10.12 7.48
C ILE A 13 -2.19 -9.37 6.86
N LEU A 14 -2.59 -8.27 7.49
CA LEU A 14 -3.44 -7.26 6.89
C LEU A 14 -2.56 -6.36 6.01
N LEU A 15 -2.78 -6.37 4.71
CA LEU A 15 -2.05 -5.56 3.75
C LEU A 15 -2.97 -4.46 3.24
N SER A 16 -2.58 -3.21 3.47
CA SER A 16 -3.26 -2.03 2.92
C SER A 16 -2.45 -1.42 1.79
N GLY A 17 -3.10 -1.15 0.67
CA GLY A 17 -2.48 -0.48 -0.48
C GLY A 17 -3.44 -0.33 -1.66
N MET A 18 -3.06 0.54 -2.60
CA MET A 18 -3.86 0.88 -3.77
C MET A 18 -3.71 -0.15 -4.91
N VAL A 19 -4.76 -0.93 -5.22
CA VAL A 19 -4.81 -1.82 -6.40
C VAL A 19 -5.83 -1.39 -7.44
N ALA A 20 -6.87 -0.64 -7.06
CA ALA A 20 -8.00 -0.29 -7.90
C ALA A 20 -8.53 1.15 -7.74
N GLY A 21 -7.97 1.93 -6.81
CA GLY A 21 -8.29 3.34 -6.55
C GLY A 21 -8.01 4.24 -7.76
N VAL A 22 -7.02 3.87 -8.56
CA VAL A 22 -6.73 4.47 -9.87
C VAL A 22 -6.88 3.43 -10.98
N PRO A 23 -8.12 3.13 -11.42
CA PRO A 23 -8.34 2.11 -12.43
C PRO A 23 -7.55 2.42 -13.71
N ARG A 24 -7.08 1.37 -14.39
CA ARG A 24 -6.25 1.43 -15.61
C ARG A 24 -4.78 1.84 -15.39
N GLN A 25 -4.33 2.07 -14.16
CA GLN A 25 -2.91 2.28 -13.86
C GLN A 25 -2.27 1.00 -13.29
N GLY A 26 -1.80 0.14 -14.19
CA GLY A 26 -1.23 -1.17 -13.82
C GLY A 26 0.00 -1.09 -12.92
N GLY A 27 0.83 -0.05 -13.07
CA GLY A 27 2.04 0.14 -12.25
C GLY A 27 1.73 0.26 -10.76
N VAL A 28 0.73 1.07 -10.40
CA VAL A 28 0.32 1.28 -9.00
C VAL A 28 -0.20 -0.02 -8.40
N ALA A 29 -1.05 -0.75 -9.12
CA ALA A 29 -1.54 -2.04 -8.64
C ALA A 29 -0.41 -3.05 -8.42
N TRP A 30 0.60 -3.06 -9.28
CA TRP A 30 1.72 -3.98 -9.14
C TRP A 30 2.53 -3.75 -7.88
N ILE A 31 2.69 -2.51 -7.41
CA ILE A 31 3.39 -2.20 -6.15
C ILE A 31 2.84 -3.06 -5.00
N VAL A 32 1.52 -3.08 -4.83
CA VAL A 32 0.85 -3.82 -3.76
C VAL A 32 0.83 -5.32 -4.05
N LEU A 33 0.62 -5.71 -5.30
CA LEU A 33 0.58 -7.13 -5.70
C LEU A 33 1.92 -7.83 -5.45
N GLN A 34 3.06 -7.14 -5.61
CA GLN A 34 4.37 -7.74 -5.29
C GLN A 34 4.46 -8.14 -3.81
N TYR A 35 3.95 -7.31 -2.89
CA TYR A 35 3.88 -7.66 -1.47
C TYR A 35 2.85 -8.77 -1.23
N ALA A 36 1.63 -8.63 -1.75
CA ALA A 36 0.56 -9.61 -1.51
C ALA A 36 0.96 -11.03 -1.96
N LEU A 37 1.49 -11.14 -3.18
CA LEU A 37 1.90 -12.42 -3.76
C LEU A 37 3.19 -12.94 -3.13
N GLY A 38 4.16 -12.05 -2.86
CA GLY A 38 5.41 -12.42 -2.20
C GLY A 38 5.18 -13.00 -0.80
N LEU A 39 4.38 -12.34 0.02
CA LEU A 39 4.00 -12.80 1.37
C LEU A 39 3.28 -14.14 1.33
N LYS A 40 2.32 -14.33 0.41
CA LYS A 40 1.65 -15.64 0.23
C LYS A 40 2.64 -16.75 -0.16
N ARG A 41 3.63 -16.46 -1.02
CA ARG A 41 4.65 -17.43 -1.41
C ARG A 41 5.61 -17.81 -0.29
N MET A 42 5.82 -16.90 0.66
CA MET A 42 6.57 -17.21 1.89
C MET A 42 5.74 -18.04 2.89
N GLY A 43 4.49 -18.35 2.57
CA GLY A 43 3.61 -19.17 3.39
C GLY A 43 2.81 -18.36 4.43
N HIS A 44 2.61 -17.06 4.24
CA HIS A 44 1.75 -16.26 5.12
C HIS A 44 0.32 -16.16 4.56
N GLU A 45 -0.65 -15.94 5.45
CA GLU A 45 -2.00 -15.57 5.08
C GLU A 45 -2.09 -14.06 4.87
N VAL A 46 -2.68 -13.63 3.75
CA VAL A 46 -2.76 -12.21 3.37
C VAL A 46 -4.20 -11.79 3.16
N VAL A 47 -4.60 -10.79 3.94
CA VAL A 47 -5.86 -10.08 3.82
C VAL A 47 -5.59 -8.72 3.19
N LEU A 48 -6.07 -8.49 1.97
CA LEU A 48 -5.91 -7.22 1.27
C LEU A 48 -7.08 -6.28 1.60
N VAL A 49 -6.79 -5.07 2.05
CA VAL A 49 -7.77 -3.99 2.17
C VAL A 49 -7.30 -2.78 1.38
N GLU A 50 -8.14 -2.27 0.49
CA GLU A 50 -7.86 -1.01 -0.19
C GLU A 50 -8.88 0.04 0.26
N PRO A 51 -8.46 1.06 1.02
CA PRO A 51 -9.30 2.23 1.26
C PRO A 51 -9.38 3.08 -0.02
N VAL A 52 -10.59 3.48 -0.39
CA VAL A 52 -10.85 4.39 -1.53
C VAL A 52 -11.74 5.54 -1.07
N THR A 53 -11.44 6.76 -1.50
CA THR A 53 -12.27 7.93 -1.15
C THR A 53 -13.39 8.13 -2.17
N LYS A 54 -14.44 8.87 -1.79
CA LYS A 54 -15.51 9.24 -2.73
C LYS A 54 -14.99 10.00 -3.96
N SER A 55 -13.94 10.80 -3.80
CA SER A 55 -13.30 11.56 -4.89
C SER A 55 -12.51 10.68 -5.86
N ASP A 56 -12.11 9.48 -5.45
CA ASP A 56 -11.37 8.53 -6.30
C ASP A 56 -12.31 7.69 -7.16
N LEU A 57 -13.60 7.62 -6.81
CA LEU A 57 -14.57 6.83 -7.55
C LEU A 57 -14.75 7.36 -8.97
N ARG A 58 -14.77 6.43 -9.93
CA ARG A 58 -15.00 6.70 -11.35
C ARG A 58 -16.22 5.92 -11.86
N PRO A 59 -17.13 6.53 -12.63
CA PRO A 59 -17.24 7.97 -12.84
C PRO A 59 -17.53 8.72 -11.53
N ALA A 60 -17.26 10.03 -11.49
CA ALA A 60 -17.47 10.84 -10.30
C ALA A 60 -18.94 10.74 -9.84
N GLY A 61 -19.15 10.57 -8.53
CA GLY A 61 -20.49 10.40 -7.94
C GLY A 61 -21.10 9.01 -8.06
N ALA A 62 -20.42 8.05 -8.70
CA ALA A 62 -20.88 6.66 -8.74
C ALA A 62 -20.92 6.03 -7.33
N PRO A 63 -21.93 5.20 -7.00
CA PRO A 63 -21.88 4.32 -5.83
C PRO A 63 -20.68 3.35 -5.92
N LEU A 64 -20.08 2.99 -4.78
CA LEU A 64 -18.89 2.13 -4.74
C LEU A 64 -19.10 0.86 -5.56
N ALA A 65 -20.20 0.15 -5.32
CA ALA A 65 -20.48 -1.14 -5.96
C ALA A 65 -20.56 -1.10 -7.49
N ALA A 66 -20.93 0.06 -8.05
CA ALA A 66 -21.11 0.31 -9.49
C ALA A 66 -19.94 1.06 -10.15
N SER A 67 -18.92 1.46 -9.38
CA SER A 67 -17.76 2.18 -9.88
C SER A 67 -16.84 1.33 -10.76
N GLU A 68 -16.09 1.97 -11.66
CA GLU A 68 -14.98 1.37 -12.41
C GLU A 68 -13.92 0.80 -11.46
N ASN A 69 -13.71 1.44 -10.31
CA ASN A 69 -12.81 0.97 -9.24
C ASN A 69 -13.24 -0.43 -8.76
N ALA A 70 -14.52 -0.61 -8.44
CA ALA A 70 -15.05 -1.91 -8.01
C ALA A 70 -14.95 -2.99 -9.10
N VAL A 71 -15.17 -2.63 -10.37
CA VAL A 71 -14.97 -3.55 -11.50
C VAL A 71 -13.50 -3.95 -11.63
N CYS A 72 -12.58 -2.98 -11.56
CA CYS A 72 -11.14 -3.20 -11.61
C CYS A 72 -10.68 -4.10 -10.43
N PHE A 73 -11.12 -3.77 -9.22
CA PHE A 73 -10.84 -4.53 -8.00
C PHE A 73 -11.26 -5.99 -8.13
N ARG A 74 -12.52 -6.26 -8.50
CA ARG A 74 -13.05 -7.62 -8.70
C ARG A 74 -12.23 -8.41 -9.73
N ARG A 75 -11.78 -7.76 -10.81
CA ARG A 75 -10.93 -8.38 -11.84
C ARG A 75 -9.55 -8.76 -11.28
N ILE A 76 -8.89 -7.84 -10.57
CA ILE A 76 -7.56 -8.06 -9.97
C ILE A 76 -7.62 -9.18 -8.94
N VAL A 77 -8.52 -9.10 -7.95
CA VAL A 77 -8.58 -10.10 -6.88
C VAL A 77 -8.97 -11.49 -7.41
N ARG A 78 -9.76 -11.58 -8.48
CA ARG A 78 -10.04 -12.85 -9.15
C ARG A 78 -8.79 -13.39 -9.87
N ARG A 79 -8.09 -12.56 -10.64
CA ARG A 79 -6.90 -12.95 -11.41
C ARG A 79 -5.80 -13.55 -10.54
N PHE A 80 -5.63 -13.00 -9.34
CA PHE A 80 -4.54 -13.34 -8.43
C PHE A 80 -4.97 -14.21 -7.24
N GLY A 81 -6.19 -14.75 -7.25
CA GLY A 81 -6.66 -15.66 -6.19
C GLY A 81 -6.75 -15.00 -4.81
N LEU A 82 -7.19 -13.74 -4.77
CA LEU A 82 -7.43 -12.93 -3.56
C LEU A 82 -8.92 -12.68 -3.30
N LYS A 83 -9.82 -13.21 -4.15
CA LYS A 83 -11.27 -12.94 -4.08
C LYS A 83 -11.88 -13.18 -2.69
N ASP A 84 -11.37 -14.19 -1.97
CA ASP A 84 -11.90 -14.61 -0.67
C ASP A 84 -11.18 -13.94 0.51
N SER A 85 -10.14 -13.16 0.24
CA SER A 85 -9.30 -12.51 1.25
C SER A 85 -9.08 -11.01 0.98
N ALA A 86 -9.98 -10.35 0.26
CA ALA A 86 -9.80 -8.95 -0.11
C ALA A 86 -11.09 -8.11 -0.06
N ALA A 87 -10.94 -6.83 0.28
CA ALA A 87 -12.02 -5.85 0.19
C ALA A 87 -11.52 -4.46 -0.27
N LEU A 88 -12.30 -3.82 -1.13
CA LEU A 88 -12.24 -2.40 -1.42
C LEU A 88 -13.20 -1.69 -0.47
N LEU A 89 -12.69 -0.82 0.39
CA LEU A 89 -13.42 -0.15 1.47
C LEU A 89 -13.62 1.33 1.13
N LEU A 90 -14.87 1.80 1.14
CA LEU A 90 -15.14 3.23 1.02
C LEU A 90 -14.78 3.94 2.32
N SER A 91 -13.72 4.75 2.29
CA SER A 91 -13.14 5.44 3.45
C SER A 91 -14.18 6.26 4.21
N GLY A 92 -14.15 6.17 5.54
CA GLY A 92 -15.10 6.82 6.44
C GLY A 92 -16.47 6.15 6.53
N THR A 93 -16.64 4.97 5.92
CA THR A 93 -17.89 4.18 5.98
C THR A 93 -17.58 2.71 6.28
N ARG A 94 -18.62 1.87 6.27
CA ARG A 94 -18.50 0.40 6.33
C ARG A 94 -18.85 -0.28 5.00
N GLU A 95 -18.99 0.50 3.92
CA GLU A 95 -19.35 -0.03 2.61
C GLU A 95 -18.12 -0.67 1.94
N THR A 96 -18.28 -1.90 1.45
CA THR A 96 -17.19 -2.66 0.85
C THR A 96 -17.61 -3.33 -0.45
N VAL A 97 -16.64 -3.52 -1.36
CA VAL A 97 -16.72 -4.48 -2.46
C VAL A 97 -15.73 -5.61 -2.22
N GLY A 98 -16.19 -6.86 -2.34
CA GLY A 98 -15.41 -8.04 -1.96
C GLY A 98 -15.90 -8.58 -0.62
N ARG A 99 -14.99 -8.80 0.32
CA ARG A 99 -15.35 -9.25 1.68
C ARG A 99 -16.05 -8.13 2.48
N PRO A 100 -17.02 -8.47 3.35
CA PRO A 100 -17.76 -7.48 4.12
C PRO A 100 -16.89 -6.83 5.20
N TYR A 101 -17.26 -5.63 5.63
CA TYR A 101 -16.53 -4.88 6.66
C TYR A 101 -16.35 -5.64 7.98
N GLU A 102 -17.36 -6.35 8.47
CA GLU A 102 -17.23 -7.13 9.71
C GLU A 102 -16.23 -8.30 9.59
N TRP A 103 -16.03 -8.81 8.37
CA TRP A 103 -14.96 -9.77 8.10
C TRP A 103 -13.58 -9.10 8.18
N LEU A 104 -13.42 -7.88 7.66
CA LEU A 104 -12.17 -7.10 7.82
C LEU A 104 -11.87 -6.82 9.29
N ARG A 105 -12.88 -6.43 10.08
CA ARG A 105 -12.72 -6.20 11.51
C ARG A 105 -12.29 -7.45 12.26
N LYS A 106 -12.81 -8.62 11.86
CA LYS A 106 -12.35 -9.90 12.41
C LYS A 106 -10.90 -10.16 12.03
N ALA A 107 -10.56 -10.04 10.74
CA ALA A 107 -9.20 -10.21 10.26
C ALA A 107 -8.19 -9.28 10.96
N ALA A 108 -8.53 -8.01 11.16
CA ALA A 108 -7.68 -7.05 11.88
C ALA A 108 -7.41 -7.47 13.33
N ARG A 109 -8.41 -7.98 14.05
CA ARG A 109 -8.22 -8.49 15.43
C ARG A 109 -7.34 -9.73 15.50
N GLU A 110 -7.34 -10.53 14.44
CA GLU A 110 -6.59 -11.79 14.37
C GLU A 110 -5.21 -11.62 13.72
N SER A 111 -4.95 -10.48 13.07
CA SER A 111 -3.71 -10.23 12.33
C SER A 111 -2.53 -10.02 13.27
N ASP A 112 -1.40 -10.62 12.92
CA ASP A 112 -0.12 -10.42 13.59
C ASP A 112 0.54 -9.10 13.16
N LEU A 113 0.31 -8.71 11.90
CA LEU A 113 0.97 -7.60 11.23
C LEU A 113 0.01 -6.85 10.31
N LEU A 114 0.08 -5.52 10.35
CA LEU A 114 -0.45 -4.63 9.33
C LEU A 114 0.73 -4.08 8.54
N VAL A 115 0.70 -4.23 7.22
CA VAL A 115 1.56 -3.49 6.30
C VAL A 115 0.69 -2.43 5.63
N ASN A 116 0.86 -1.17 6.00
CA ASN A 116 0.07 -0.05 5.49
C ASN A 116 0.92 0.79 4.53
N ILE A 117 0.81 0.49 3.24
CA ILE A 117 1.56 1.17 2.18
C ILE A 117 1.05 2.61 2.05
N GLY A 118 1.95 3.58 2.24
CA GLY A 118 1.65 5.02 2.17
C GLY A 118 0.66 5.51 3.23
N GLY A 119 0.35 4.73 4.26
CA GLY A 119 -0.57 5.15 5.33
C GLY A 119 -2.03 5.37 4.89
N GLY A 120 -2.46 4.76 3.79
CA GLY A 120 -3.80 4.97 3.23
C GLY A 120 -4.94 4.46 4.12
N LEU A 121 -4.72 3.38 4.88
CA LEU A 121 -5.71 2.88 5.83
C LEU A 121 -5.68 3.72 7.09
N ALA A 122 -6.80 4.39 7.38
CA ALA A 122 -7.00 5.27 8.53
C ALA A 122 -8.17 4.82 9.44
N ASP A 123 -8.81 3.68 9.16
CA ASP A 123 -9.89 3.16 9.98
C ASP A 123 -9.34 2.56 11.28
N GLU A 124 -9.55 3.24 12.40
CA GLU A 124 -9.11 2.82 13.74
C GLU A 124 -9.59 1.42 14.15
N ALA A 125 -10.77 0.99 13.69
CA ALA A 125 -11.28 -0.34 13.99
C ALA A 125 -10.53 -1.46 13.23
N LEU A 126 -9.78 -1.10 12.19
CA LEU A 126 -8.90 -2.00 11.43
C LEU A 126 -7.42 -1.81 11.78
N LEU A 127 -7.02 -0.62 12.25
CA LEU A 127 -5.65 -0.30 12.67
C LEU A 127 -5.37 -0.77 14.09
N ALA A 128 -6.08 -0.22 15.08
CA ALA A 128 -5.74 -0.33 16.49
C ALA A 128 -5.62 -1.77 17.04
N PRO A 129 -6.43 -2.76 16.59
CA PRO A 129 -6.31 -4.13 17.07
C PRO A 129 -5.02 -4.85 16.67
N VAL A 130 -4.35 -4.41 15.60
CA VAL A 130 -3.17 -5.11 15.05
C VAL A 130 -1.93 -4.73 15.87
N PRO A 131 -1.19 -5.66 16.48
CA PRO A 131 -0.12 -5.34 17.42
C PRO A 131 1.13 -4.75 16.75
N VAL A 132 1.46 -5.23 15.53
CA VAL A 132 2.55 -4.68 14.72
C VAL A 132 1.96 -3.95 13.54
N ARG A 133 2.14 -2.64 13.49
CA ARG A 133 1.65 -1.75 12.42
C ARG A 133 2.84 -1.12 11.73
N LEU A 134 3.15 -1.59 10.53
CA LEU A 134 4.23 -1.11 9.68
C LEU A 134 3.68 -0.05 8.72
N TYR A 135 4.18 1.18 8.83
CA TYR A 135 4.08 2.16 7.75
C TYR A 135 5.12 1.80 6.70
N LEU A 136 4.71 1.65 5.44
CA LEU A 136 5.64 1.42 4.34
C LEU A 136 5.61 2.59 3.37
N ASP A 137 6.69 3.38 3.40
CA ASP A 137 6.94 4.50 2.52
C ASP A 137 7.57 4.03 1.20
N LEU A 138 6.92 4.38 0.09
CA LEU A 138 7.38 4.08 -1.26
C LEU A 138 7.69 5.34 -2.08
N ASP A 139 7.58 6.52 -1.47
CA ASP A 139 7.81 7.83 -2.07
C ASP A 139 8.80 8.65 -1.21
N PRO A 140 10.01 8.14 -0.94
CA PRO A 140 10.98 8.80 -0.08
C PRO A 140 11.35 10.18 -0.62
N GLY A 141 11.47 11.16 0.28
CA GLY A 141 11.51 12.58 -0.04
C GLY A 141 10.12 13.19 0.08
N PHE A 142 9.18 12.80 -0.78
CA PHE A 142 7.84 13.38 -0.79
C PHE A 142 7.06 13.12 0.49
N THR A 143 7.00 11.86 0.96
CA THR A 143 6.31 11.50 2.21
C THR A 143 6.80 12.34 3.39
N GLN A 144 8.10 12.59 3.46
CA GLN A 144 8.72 13.34 4.57
C GLN A 144 8.51 14.84 4.42
N LEU A 145 8.64 15.38 3.20
CA LEU A 145 8.45 16.81 2.92
C LEU A 145 6.99 17.25 3.03
N TRP A 146 6.04 16.45 2.53
CA TRP A 146 4.61 16.69 2.75
C TRP A 146 4.28 16.81 4.24
N HIS A 147 4.88 15.94 5.06
CA HIS A 147 4.68 16.01 6.50
C HIS A 147 5.37 17.21 7.16
N ALA A 148 6.67 17.36 6.94
CA ALA A 148 7.50 18.29 7.69
C ALA A 148 7.39 19.74 7.19
N VAL A 149 7.12 19.93 5.90
CA VAL A 149 7.12 21.25 5.24
C VAL A 149 5.70 21.71 4.92
N GLU A 150 4.88 20.84 4.32
CA GLU A 150 3.50 21.21 3.94
C GLU A 150 2.48 20.97 5.07
N GLY A 151 2.88 20.33 6.17
CA GLY A 151 2.02 20.07 7.33
C GLY A 151 0.91 19.05 7.06
N ILE A 152 1.05 18.24 6.01
CA ILE A 152 0.10 17.17 5.68
C ILE A 152 0.28 16.04 6.70
N ASP A 153 -0.81 15.63 7.34
CA ASP A 153 -0.79 14.46 8.21
C ASP A 153 -0.62 13.18 7.37
N MET A 154 0.63 12.73 7.28
CA MET A 154 1.00 11.45 6.66
C MET A 154 0.69 10.24 7.55
N ARG A 155 0.04 10.47 8.71
CA ARG A 155 -0.51 9.45 9.62
C ARG A 155 0.54 8.55 10.26
N PHE A 156 1.76 9.04 10.48
CA PHE A 156 2.81 8.26 11.11
C PHE A 156 2.40 7.75 12.51
N ALA A 157 1.73 8.58 13.31
CA ALA A 157 1.39 8.25 14.70
C ALA A 157 0.51 6.99 14.89
N GLY A 158 -0.19 6.53 13.84
CA GLY A 158 -0.97 5.29 13.89
C GLY A 158 -0.13 4.01 13.86
N HIS A 159 1.17 4.11 13.60
CA HIS A 159 2.05 2.99 13.34
C HIS A 159 3.08 2.78 14.45
N THR A 160 3.64 1.58 14.48
CA THR A 160 4.62 1.14 15.49
C THR A 160 6.02 1.00 14.89
N HIS A 161 6.10 0.78 13.58
CA HIS A 161 7.31 0.55 12.82
C HIS A 161 7.18 1.28 11.48
N TYR A 162 8.31 1.71 10.92
CA TYR A 162 8.36 2.51 9.71
C TYR A 162 9.44 1.93 8.80
N ALA A 163 9.09 1.59 7.56
CA ALA A 163 10.03 1.15 6.55
C ALA A 163 9.93 2.05 5.32
N THR A 164 11.04 2.23 4.62
CA THR A 164 11.11 3.05 3.42
C THR A 164 12.03 2.44 2.37
N VAL A 165 11.70 2.63 1.10
CA VAL A 165 12.61 2.34 -0.02
C VAL A 165 13.72 3.38 -0.16
N GLY A 166 13.66 4.49 0.59
CA GLY A 166 14.74 5.46 0.73
C GLY A 166 15.88 4.89 1.56
N LEU A 167 16.79 4.14 0.92
CA LEU A 167 17.82 3.34 1.59
C LEU A 167 18.79 4.12 2.50
N THR A 168 18.82 5.45 2.38
CA THR A 168 19.70 6.34 3.15
C THR A 168 18.93 7.28 4.07
N VAL A 169 17.59 7.22 4.12
CA VAL A 169 16.81 8.08 5.02
C VAL A 169 17.16 7.73 6.47
N GLY A 170 17.54 8.75 7.25
CA GLY A 170 18.04 8.59 8.62
C GLY A 170 19.55 8.40 8.77
N GLU A 171 20.27 8.18 7.67
CA GLU A 171 21.74 8.10 7.69
C GLU A 171 22.39 9.50 7.73
N PRO A 172 23.60 9.64 8.33
CA PRO A 172 24.35 10.89 8.28
C PRO A 172 24.55 11.39 6.85
N GLY A 173 24.20 12.66 6.62
CA GLY A 173 24.34 13.32 5.31
C GLY A 173 23.14 13.14 4.38
N CYS A 174 22.10 12.38 4.75
CA CYS A 174 20.85 12.37 4.01
C CYS A 174 20.03 13.62 4.35
N PRO A 175 19.66 14.48 3.37
CA PRO A 175 18.94 15.72 3.63
C PRO A 175 17.43 15.51 3.86
N VAL A 176 16.91 14.31 3.61
CA VAL A 176 15.49 13.98 3.78
C VAL A 176 15.15 13.95 5.28
N PRO A 177 14.16 14.72 5.76
CA PRO A 177 13.79 14.73 7.17
C PRO A 177 13.33 13.34 7.63
N THR A 178 13.71 12.92 8.83
CA THR A 178 13.21 11.64 9.38
C THR A 178 11.77 11.74 9.89
N CYS A 179 11.23 12.95 10.03
CA CYS A 179 9.91 13.22 10.63
C CYS A 179 9.77 12.65 12.05
N GLY A 180 10.88 12.48 12.77
CA GLY A 180 10.87 11.98 14.15
C GLY A 180 10.60 10.48 14.29
N VAL A 181 10.70 9.71 13.20
CA VAL A 181 10.55 8.24 13.22
C VAL A 181 11.82 7.53 12.76
N ASP A 182 12.02 6.31 13.27
CA ASP A 182 13.14 5.45 12.89
C ASP A 182 12.80 4.63 11.64
N TRP A 183 13.45 4.98 10.52
CA TRP A 183 13.21 4.36 9.23
C TRP A 183 14.03 3.07 9.04
N ILE A 184 13.34 1.96 8.76
CA ILE A 184 13.95 0.70 8.37
C ILE A 184 14.13 0.70 6.85
N PRO A 185 15.38 0.65 6.33
CA PRO A 185 15.60 0.59 4.88
C PRO A 185 15.11 -0.75 4.34
N THR A 186 14.35 -0.71 3.24
CA THR A 186 13.84 -1.89 2.56
C THR A 186 13.93 -1.74 1.04
N ARG A 187 13.79 -2.85 0.31
CA ARG A 187 13.70 -2.87 -1.15
C ARG A 187 12.33 -3.33 -1.57
N GLN A 188 11.84 -2.80 -2.69
CA GLN A 188 10.61 -3.28 -3.29
C GLN A 188 10.78 -4.75 -3.73
N PRO A 189 9.92 -5.69 -3.27
CA PRO A 189 9.98 -7.07 -3.71
C PRO A 189 9.53 -7.19 -5.17
N VAL A 190 10.03 -8.23 -5.85
CA VAL A 190 9.59 -8.60 -7.20
C VAL A 190 9.30 -10.09 -7.25
N VAL A 191 8.04 -10.44 -7.53
CA VAL A 191 7.58 -11.81 -7.78
C VAL A 191 7.84 -12.15 -9.24
N LEU A 192 9.03 -12.69 -9.50
CA LEU A 192 9.52 -12.95 -10.86
C LEU A 192 8.62 -13.88 -11.69
N SER A 193 7.84 -14.76 -11.07
CA SER A 193 6.90 -15.60 -11.82
C SER A 193 5.80 -14.83 -12.53
N GLU A 194 5.49 -13.62 -12.06
CA GLU A 194 4.51 -12.73 -12.69
C GLU A 194 5.17 -11.72 -13.66
N TRP A 195 6.50 -11.73 -13.74
CA TRP A 195 7.31 -10.91 -14.64
C TRP A 195 8.19 -11.82 -15.50
N PRO A 196 7.58 -12.70 -16.32
CA PRO A 196 8.35 -13.53 -17.24
C PRO A 196 9.13 -12.65 -18.21
N PHE A 197 10.30 -13.12 -18.62
CA PHE A 197 11.05 -12.46 -19.69
C PHE A 197 10.16 -12.36 -20.94
N ALA A 198 9.89 -11.13 -21.36
CA ALA A 198 9.30 -10.84 -22.65
C ALA A 198 10.44 -10.52 -23.61
N GLY A 199 10.50 -11.22 -24.75
CA GLY A 199 11.45 -10.90 -25.81
C GLY A 199 11.25 -9.47 -26.35
N ALA A 200 12.20 -9.00 -27.16
CA ALA A 200 12.08 -7.69 -27.80
C ALA A 200 10.77 -7.61 -28.62
N ILE A 201 10.00 -6.56 -28.40
CA ILE A 201 8.82 -6.28 -29.23
C ILE A 201 9.32 -5.61 -30.50
N GLU A 202 9.42 -6.37 -31.59
CA GLU A 202 9.95 -5.87 -32.87
C GLU A 202 8.89 -5.16 -33.73
N ARG A 203 7.60 -5.29 -33.40
CA ARG A 203 6.45 -4.70 -34.12
C ARG A 203 5.36 -4.28 -33.15
N ASP A 204 4.65 -3.21 -33.46
CA ASP A 204 3.56 -2.65 -32.62
C ASP A 204 3.99 -2.41 -31.17
N ALA A 205 5.25 -2.01 -30.96
CA ALA A 205 5.78 -1.67 -29.65
C ALA A 205 4.93 -0.54 -29.03
N LEU A 206 4.27 -0.85 -27.93
CA LEU A 206 3.54 0.13 -27.12
C LEU A 206 4.54 1.14 -26.56
N THR A 207 4.53 2.37 -27.08
CA THR A 207 5.26 3.53 -26.56
C THR A 207 4.40 4.35 -25.60
N THR A 208 3.51 3.71 -24.85
CA THR A 208 2.54 4.44 -24.04
C THR A 208 3.23 5.07 -22.83
N VAL A 209 3.46 6.38 -22.91
CA VAL A 209 3.74 7.21 -21.74
C VAL A 209 2.43 7.34 -20.95
N ALA A 210 2.37 6.69 -19.79
CA ALA A 210 1.14 6.63 -18.99
C ALA A 210 0.76 7.98 -18.37
N ASN A 211 1.73 8.84 -18.06
CA ASN A 211 1.51 10.20 -17.58
C ASN A 211 2.78 11.05 -17.78
N TRP A 212 2.63 12.30 -18.23
CA TRP A 212 3.73 13.26 -18.43
C TRP A 212 3.94 14.19 -17.23
N ARG A 213 3.08 14.12 -16.20
CA ARG A 213 3.16 14.94 -14.99
C ARG A 213 3.13 14.05 -13.75
N GLY A 214 4.11 14.26 -12.87
CA GLY A 214 4.17 13.66 -11.53
C GLY A 214 3.38 14.48 -10.50
N TYR A 215 3.75 14.35 -9.23
CA TYR A 215 3.29 15.25 -8.18
C TYR A 215 3.71 16.70 -8.47
N GLY A 216 3.07 17.65 -7.79
CA GLY A 216 3.57 19.03 -7.75
C GLY A 216 4.92 19.10 -7.03
N SER A 217 5.69 20.16 -7.28
CA SER A 217 6.97 20.35 -6.62
C SER A 217 6.81 20.79 -5.17
N VAL A 218 7.68 20.27 -4.29
CA VAL A 218 7.77 20.73 -2.90
C VAL A 218 9.08 21.49 -2.72
N GLU A 219 9.02 22.72 -2.20
CA GLU A 219 10.21 23.51 -1.90
C GLU A 219 10.69 23.26 -0.47
N ALA A 220 11.95 22.84 -0.29
CA ALA A 220 12.56 22.69 1.01
C ALA A 220 13.99 23.24 1.01
N ASN A 221 14.28 24.18 1.91
CA ASN A 221 15.58 24.85 2.02
C ASN A 221 16.08 25.46 0.70
N GLY A 222 15.17 26.03 -0.10
CA GLY A 222 15.49 26.65 -1.39
C GLY A 222 15.74 25.65 -2.54
N VAL A 223 15.44 24.37 -2.35
CA VAL A 223 15.52 23.31 -3.37
C VAL A 223 14.12 22.78 -3.68
N PHE A 224 13.80 22.64 -4.96
CA PHE A 224 12.55 22.01 -5.42
C PHE A 224 12.76 20.51 -5.62
N TYR A 225 11.87 19.73 -5.02
CA TYR A 225 11.75 18.28 -5.15
C TYR A 225 10.51 17.92 -5.98
#